data_AF-A0AAV9JBM9-F1
#
_entry.id   AF-A0AAV9JBM9-F1
#
_cell.length_a   1.000
_cell.length_b   1.000
_cell.length_c   1.000
_cell.angle_alpha   90.00
_cell.angle_beta   90.00
_cell.angle_gamma   90.00
#
_symmetry.space_group_name_H-M   'P 1'
#
loop_
_entity.id
_entity.type
_entity.pdbx_description
1 polymer ?
#
loop_
_entity_poly.entity_id
_entity_poly.type
_entity_poly.pdbx_seq_one_letter_code
_entity_poly.pdbx_strand_id
1 'polypeptide(L)'
;MTVLDRFPPASSIAAGNHVNKIIRANYPDTLYAELATESIRSWRDPAGIFAGLYHRCGWLLAALGGGSSLDFTEGSIKTAREKASSQRKKSALRM
;
A
#
# COMPACT_ATOMS: atom_id res chain seq x y z
N MET A 1 11.23 -26.81 0.70
CA MET A 1 11.32 -25.53 1.43
C MET A 1 10.87 -25.80 2.86
N THR A 2 11.62 -25.34 3.87
CA THR A 2 11.29 -25.54 5.29
C THR A 2 11.26 -24.18 5.97
N VAL A 3 10.19 -23.88 6.70
CA VAL A 3 10.01 -22.62 7.45
C VAL A 3 10.06 -22.92 8.94
N LEU A 4 10.81 -22.11 9.69
CA LEU A 4 10.99 -22.26 11.13
C LEU A 4 10.47 -21.00 11.84
N ASP A 5 9.54 -21.18 12.79
CA ASP A 5 9.07 -20.15 13.73
C ASP A 5 9.03 -20.77 15.13
N ARG A 6 9.17 -19.95 16.18
CA ARG A 6 9.08 -20.40 17.57
C ARG A 6 7.66 -20.76 17.99
N PHE A 7 6.66 -20.23 17.29
CA PHE A 7 5.24 -20.41 17.57
C PHE A 7 4.49 -20.96 16.35
N PRO A 8 3.36 -21.66 16.53
CA PRO A 8 2.51 -22.07 15.42
C PRO A 8 1.94 -20.85 14.67
N PRO A 9 1.70 -20.94 13.36
CA PRO A 9 1.04 -19.88 12.61
C PRO A 9 -0.44 -19.74 13.02
N ALA A 10 -0.99 -18.53 13.21
CA ALA A 10 -0.29 -17.25 13.21
C ALA A 10 0.51 -17.04 14.53
N SER A 11 1.81 -16.73 14.39
CA SER A 11 2.70 -16.54 15.53
C SER A 11 2.19 -15.44 16.47
N SER A 12 2.16 -15.69 17.77
CA SER A 12 1.61 -14.77 18.79
C SER A 12 2.39 -13.47 18.92
N ILE A 13 3.64 -13.45 18.46
CA ILE A 13 4.52 -12.29 18.49
C ILE A 13 4.69 -11.62 17.12
N ALA A 14 4.08 -12.17 16.06
CA ALA A 14 4.17 -11.58 14.75
C ALA A 14 3.39 -10.26 14.72
N ALA A 15 4.02 -9.18 14.26
CA ALA A 15 3.36 -7.89 14.12
C ALA A 15 2.14 -7.95 13.17
N GLY A 16 2.09 -8.95 12.28
CA GLY A 16 0.96 -9.23 11.39
C GLY A 16 -0.19 -10.01 12.03
N ASN A 17 0.00 -10.64 13.19
CA ASN A 17 -1.07 -11.32 13.92
C ASN A 17 -1.93 -10.28 14.64
N HIS A 18 -2.82 -9.65 13.88
CA HIS A 18 -3.66 -8.55 14.32
C HIS A 18 -4.99 -8.60 13.58
N VAL A 19 -6.05 -8.07 14.21
CA VAL A 19 -7.40 -8.05 13.63
C VAL A 19 -7.53 -7.17 12.38
N ASN A 20 -6.65 -6.18 12.20
CA ASN A 20 -6.63 -5.28 11.05
C ASN A 20 -5.25 -4.64 10.83
N LYS A 21 -5.00 -4.13 9.62
CA LYS A 21 -3.84 -3.31 9.24
C LYS A 21 -4.23 -2.30 8.17
N ILE A 22 -3.52 -1.17 8.11
CA ILE A 22 -3.72 -0.14 7.09
C ILE A 22 -3.06 -0.55 5.78
N ILE A 23 -3.79 -0.48 4.67
CA ILE A 23 -3.28 -0.67 3.31
C ILE A 23 -3.48 0.63 2.53
N ARG A 24 -2.39 1.23 2.06
CA ARG A 24 -2.38 2.49 1.28
C ARG A 24 -1.22 2.50 0.29
N ALA A 25 -1.28 3.36 -0.73
CA ALA A 25 -0.20 3.52 -1.72
C ALA A 25 0.41 4.92 -1.79
N ASN A 26 -0.04 5.84 -0.92
CA ASN A 26 0.44 7.21 -0.87
C ASN A 26 1.77 7.26 -0.09
N TYR A 27 2.87 7.26 -0.84
CA TYR A 27 4.22 7.41 -0.31
C TYR A 27 5.00 8.44 -1.14
N PRO A 28 5.86 9.26 -0.51
CA PRO A 28 6.70 10.21 -1.24
C PRO A 28 7.79 9.48 -2.04
N ASP A 29 8.27 8.36 -1.54
CA ASP A 29 9.23 7.51 -2.24
C ASP A 29 8.52 6.66 -3.31
N THR A 30 9.06 6.72 -4.52
CA THR A 30 8.50 6.05 -5.71
C THR A 30 8.51 4.53 -5.59
N LEU A 31 9.58 3.94 -5.04
CA LEU A 31 9.68 2.48 -4.88
C LEU A 31 8.58 1.97 -3.95
N TYR A 32 8.37 2.64 -2.81
CA TYR A 32 7.29 2.25 -1.89
C TYR A 32 5.90 2.46 -2.52
N ALA A 33 5.69 3.54 -3.27
CA ALA A 33 4.45 3.77 -3.99
C ALA A 33 4.20 2.69 -5.06
N GLU A 34 5.24 2.16 -5.69
CA GLU A 34 5.20 1.05 -6.65
C GLU A 34 4.80 -0.27 -5.99
N LEU A 35 5.56 -0.70 -5.00
CA LEU A 35 5.29 -1.93 -4.24
C LEU A 35 3.89 -1.92 -3.62
N ALA A 36 3.46 -0.78 -3.06
CA ALA A 36 2.13 -0.66 -2.49
C ALA A 36 1.02 -0.74 -3.56
N THR A 37 1.24 -0.15 -4.74
CA THR A 37 0.25 -0.23 -5.84
C THR A 37 0.12 -1.66 -6.38
N GLU A 38 1.25 -2.37 -6.51
CA GLU A 38 1.25 -3.78 -6.89
C GLU A 38 0.54 -4.63 -5.85
N SER A 39 0.87 -4.45 -4.57
CA SER A 39 0.23 -5.15 -3.46
C SER A 39 -1.29 -4.95 -3.48
N ILE A 40 -1.75 -3.71 -3.70
CA ILE A 40 -3.19 -3.38 -3.78
C ILE A 40 -3.88 -4.06 -4.98
N ARG A 41 -3.17 -4.46 -6.05
CA ARG A 41 -3.78 -5.28 -7.10
C ARG A 41 -4.08 -6.68 -6.58
N SER A 42 -3.14 -7.31 -5.88
CA SER A 42 -3.34 -8.63 -5.27
C SER A 42 -4.42 -8.63 -4.19
N TRP A 43 -4.48 -7.58 -3.37
CA TRP A 43 -5.55 -7.41 -2.36
C TRP A 43 -6.95 -7.21 -2.97
N ARG A 44 -7.04 -6.73 -4.23
CA ARG A 44 -8.31 -6.49 -4.92
C ARG A 44 -8.76 -7.64 -5.80
N ASP A 45 -7.91 -8.64 -6.02
CA ASP A 45 -8.25 -9.79 -6.86
C ASP A 45 -9.32 -10.63 -6.16
N PRO A 46 -10.56 -10.71 -6.71
CA PRO A 46 -11.63 -11.50 -6.11
C PRO A 46 -11.37 -13.01 -6.16
N ALA A 47 -10.45 -13.46 -7.02
CA ALA A 47 -10.02 -14.86 -7.10
C ALA A 47 -8.68 -15.12 -6.38
N GLY A 48 -8.09 -14.10 -5.75
CA GLY A 48 -6.79 -14.19 -5.09
C GLY A 48 -6.88 -14.76 -3.66
N ILE A 49 -5.73 -15.15 -3.11
CA ILE A 49 -5.62 -15.68 -1.73
C ILE A 49 -6.00 -14.68 -0.64
N PHE A 50 -6.11 -13.39 -0.99
CA PHE A 50 -6.49 -12.31 -0.09
C PHE A 50 -7.95 -11.87 -0.25
N ALA A 51 -8.72 -12.55 -1.11
CA ALA A 51 -10.11 -12.22 -1.37
C ALA A 51 -10.94 -12.22 -0.07
N GLY A 52 -11.77 -11.20 0.11
CA GLY A 52 -12.59 -11.02 1.31
C GLY A 52 -11.88 -10.38 2.52
N LEU A 53 -10.55 -10.18 2.48
CA LEU A 53 -9.79 -9.60 3.60
C LEU A 53 -9.50 -8.08 3.44
N TYR A 54 -9.64 -7.54 2.23
CA TYR A 54 -9.37 -6.12 1.96
C TYR A 54 -10.63 -5.26 1.98
N HIS A 55 -10.69 -4.31 2.92
CA HIS A 55 -11.78 -3.34 3.04
C HIS A 55 -11.33 -1.95 2.57
N ARG A 56 -11.88 -1.48 1.44
CA ARG A 56 -11.55 -0.17 0.87
C ARG A 56 -12.41 0.94 1.49
N CYS A 57 -12.13 1.27 2.75
CA CYS A 57 -12.85 2.30 3.52
C CYS A 57 -12.26 3.72 3.42
N GLY A 58 -11.18 3.90 2.64
CA GLY A 58 -10.42 5.14 2.63
C GLY A 58 -9.47 5.25 3.83
N TRP A 59 -8.70 6.33 3.89
CA TRP A 59 -7.81 6.60 5.03
C TRP A 59 -7.61 8.12 5.17
N LEU A 60 -7.34 8.58 6.40
CA LEU A 60 -7.10 9.98 6.72
C LEU A 60 -5.71 10.12 7.33
N LEU A 61 -4.91 11.08 6.85
CA LEU A 61 -3.72 11.55 7.55
C LEU A 61 -4.08 12.83 8.31
N ALA A 62 -3.87 12.82 9.62
CA ALA A 62 -3.95 14.02 10.43
C ALA A 62 -2.59 14.24 11.11
N ALA A 63 -2.17 15.50 11.19
CA ALA A 63 -0.96 15.91 11.88
C ALA A 63 -1.27 17.06 12.83
N LEU A 64 -0.52 17.14 13.93
CA LEU A 64 -0.55 18.29 14.81
C LEU A 64 -0.06 19.54 14.04
N GLY A 65 -0.46 20.72 14.54
CA GLY A 65 -0.13 22.01 13.91
C GLY A 65 1.37 22.20 13.66
N GLY A 66 1.72 23.15 12.79
CA GLY A 66 3.11 23.45 12.45
C GLY A 66 3.67 22.68 11.25
N GLY A 67 2.82 21.99 10.47
CA GLY A 67 3.20 21.50 9.15
C GLY A 67 4.10 20.26 9.12
N SER A 68 4.25 19.55 10.25
CA SER A 68 5.17 18.40 10.39
C SER A 68 4.97 17.26 9.39
N SER A 69 3.80 17.16 8.76
CA SER A 69 3.50 16.14 7.73
C SER A 69 3.34 16.71 6.31
N LEU A 70 3.63 18.00 6.09
CA LEU A 70 3.49 18.63 4.78
C LEU A 70 4.43 18.00 3.76
N ASP A 71 5.72 17.88 4.07
CA ASP A 71 6.71 17.29 3.16
C ASP A 71 6.33 15.88 2.71
N PHE A 72 5.87 15.05 3.66
CA PHE A 72 5.40 13.70 3.37
C PHE A 72 4.18 13.73 2.43
N THR A 73 3.23 14.63 2.71
CA THR A 73 1.97 14.73 1.97
C THR A 73 2.20 15.26 0.55
N GLU A 74 2.96 16.34 0.42
CA GLU A 74 3.31 16.96 -0.86
C GLU A 74 4.15 16.02 -1.73
N GLY A 75 5.14 15.37 -1.13
CA GLY A 75 5.93 14.34 -1.81
C GLY A 75 5.05 13.19 -2.30
N SER A 76 4.13 12.69 -1.46
CA SER A 76 3.19 11.64 -1.85
C SER A 76 2.26 12.06 -2.99
N ILE A 77 1.80 13.31 -3.01
CA ILE A 77 0.97 13.87 -4.08
C ILE A 77 1.76 13.95 -5.39
N LYS A 78 3.00 14.45 -5.34
CA LYS A 78 3.88 14.53 -6.50
C LYS A 78 4.09 13.15 -7.12
N THR A 79 4.51 12.17 -6.32
CA THR A 79 4.75 10.79 -6.76
C THR A 79 3.49 10.15 -7.37
N ALA A 80 2.31 10.37 -6.77
CA ALA A 80 1.05 9.87 -7.32
C ALA A 80 0.74 10.48 -8.70
N ARG A 81 0.98 11.78 -8.90
CA ARG A 81 0.75 12.48 -10.18
C ARG A 81 1.68 11.98 -11.28
N GLU A 82 2.97 11.83 -10.98
CA GLU A 82 3.98 11.32 -11.92
C GLU A 82 3.69 9.88 -12.34
N LYS A 83 3.18 9.07 -11.42
CA LYS A 83 2.74 7.71 -11.73
C LYS A 83 1.51 7.69 -12.65
N ALA A 84 0.52 8.52 -12.36
CA ALA A 84 -0.69 8.62 -13.17
C ALA A 84 -0.39 9.12 -14.59
N SER A 85 0.59 10.01 -14.78
CA SER A 85 1.04 10.43 -16.12
C SER A 85 1.79 9.30 -16.84
N SER A 86 2.67 8.58 -16.15
CA SER A 86 3.43 7.45 -16.71
C SER A 86 2.53 6.29 -17.15
N GLN A 87 1.50 5.96 -16.39
CA GLN A 87 0.51 4.93 -16.76
C GLN A 87 -0.30 5.34 -18.00
N ARG A 88 -0.73 6.60 -18.09
CA ARG A 88 -1.45 7.11 -19.27
C ARG A 88 -0.59 7.03 -20.54
N LYS A 89 0.68 7.41 -20.47
CA LYS A 89 1.62 7.28 -21.60
C LYS A 89 1.82 5.83 -22.03
N LYS A 90 2.02 4.90 -21.09
CA LYS A 90 2.15 3.47 -21.39
C LYS A 90 0.90 2.87 -22.04
N SER A 91 -0.29 3.34 -21.68
CA SER A 91 -1.55 2.89 -22.30
C SER A 91 -1.72 3.41 -23.72
N ALA A 92 -1.36 4.68 -23.97
CA ALA A 92 -1.46 5.30 -25.29
C ALA A 92 -0.49 4.70 -26.32
N LEU A 93 0.67 4.18 -25.88
CA LEU A 93 1.67 3.56 -26.74
C LEU A 93 1.37 2.08 -27.10
N ARG A 94 0.31 1.50 -26.53
CA ARG A 94 -0.12 0.10 -26.76
C ARG A 94 -1.37 0.00 -27.65
N MET A 95 -1.85 1.13 -28.18
CA MET A 95 -2.88 1.21 -29.24
C MET A 95 -2.19 1.45 -30.58
#